data_AF-A0A1W9V8L2-F1
#
_entry.id   AF-A0A1W9V8L2-F1
#
_cell.length_a   1.000
_cell.length_b   1.000
_cell.length_c   1.000
_cell.angle_alpha   90.00
_cell.angle_beta   90.00
_cell.angle_gamma   90.00
#
_symmetry.space_group_name_H-M   'P 1'
#
loop_
_entity.id
_entity.type
_entity.pdbx_description
1 polymer ?
#
loop_
_entity_poly.entity_id
_entity_poly.type
_entity_poly.pdbx_seq_one_letter_code
_entity_poly.pdbx_strand_id
1 'polypeptide(L)'
;WNFSESLIDAIRYHHEPNSGHHEYRKVVYCVYLANALCDLEKDYVTYEQLDKDALKFFRITTEDQLDTIRWILSGNVCHRHL
;
A
#
# COMPACT_ATOMS: atom_id res chain seq x y z
N TRP A 1 17.76 9.75 -14.27
CA TRP A 1 18.16 10.91 -13.45
C TRP A 1 19.02 10.49 -12.24
N ASN A 2 19.93 9.52 -12.40
CA ASN A 2 20.79 9.01 -11.30
C ASN A 2 20.02 8.72 -10.00
N PHE A 3 18.85 8.09 -10.11
CA PHE A 3 18.04 7.70 -8.96
C PHE A 3 18.60 6.46 -8.30
N SER A 4 18.28 6.25 -7.01
CA SER A 4 18.65 5.02 -6.32
C SER A 4 17.92 3.82 -6.91
N GLU A 5 18.59 2.67 -6.93
CA GLU A 5 18.01 1.40 -7.40
C GLU A 5 16.70 1.08 -6.67
N SER A 6 16.62 1.33 -5.36
CA SER A 6 15.41 1.13 -4.57
C SER A 6 14.20 1.95 -5.07
N LEU A 7 14.42 3.18 -5.55
CA LEU A 7 13.36 4.02 -6.09
C LEU A 7 12.97 3.55 -7.50
N ILE A 8 13.96 3.19 -8.31
CA ILE A 8 13.73 2.62 -9.64
C ILE A 8 12.89 1.35 -9.53
N ASP A 9 13.21 0.48 -8.58
CA ASP A 9 12.54 -0.80 -8.34
C ASP A 9 11.09 -0.58 -7.85
N ALA A 10 10.88 0.36 -6.91
CA ALA A 10 9.56 0.71 -6.44
C ALA A 10 8.67 1.26 -7.57
N ILE A 11 9.19 2.16 -8.41
CA ILE A 11 8.43 2.68 -9.56
C ILE A 11 8.15 1.56 -10.57
N ARG A 12 9.11 0.68 -10.85
CA ARG A 12 8.95 -0.39 -11.83
C ARG A 12 7.91 -1.43 -11.40
N TYR A 13 7.90 -1.79 -10.12
CA TYR A 13 7.16 -2.96 -9.63
C TYR A 13 6.00 -2.65 -8.68
N HIS A 14 5.59 -1.40 -8.46
CA HIS A 14 4.46 -1.09 -7.57
C HIS A 14 3.09 -1.62 -8.02
N HIS A 15 2.93 -2.17 -9.23
CA HIS A 15 1.73 -2.92 -9.62
C HIS A 15 1.89 -4.44 -9.51
N GLU A 16 3.14 -4.93 -9.40
CA GLU A 16 3.51 -6.34 -9.23
C GLU A 16 4.56 -6.45 -8.12
N PRO A 17 4.18 -6.20 -6.85
CA PRO A 17 5.13 -5.90 -5.78
C PRO A 17 6.09 -7.05 -5.45
N ASN A 18 5.73 -8.28 -5.83
CA ASN A 18 6.53 -9.48 -5.62
C ASN A 18 7.58 -9.75 -6.71
N SER A 19 7.55 -9.01 -7.82
CA SER A 19 8.48 -9.14 -8.95
C SER A 19 9.76 -8.32 -8.76
N GLY A 20 9.81 -7.42 -7.77
CA GLY A 20 10.97 -6.58 -7.46
C GLY A 20 12.10 -7.29 -6.72
N HIS A 21 13.24 -6.61 -6.59
CA HIS A 21 14.39 -7.15 -5.88
C HIS A 21 14.08 -7.29 -4.37
N HIS A 22 14.37 -8.46 -3.79
CA HIS A 22 14.00 -8.77 -2.40
C HIS A 22 14.60 -7.76 -1.40
N GLU A 23 15.77 -7.19 -1.69
CA GLU A 23 16.41 -6.20 -0.83
C GLU A 23 15.61 -4.87 -0.76
N TYR A 24 14.86 -4.53 -1.82
CA TYR A 24 14.06 -3.31 -1.91
C TYR A 24 12.56 -3.54 -1.64
N ARG A 25 12.16 -4.78 -1.35
CA ARG A 25 10.76 -5.16 -1.12
C ARG A 25 10.00 -4.22 -0.20
N LYS A 26 10.63 -3.74 0.89
CA LYS A 26 9.98 -2.82 1.83
C LYS A 26 9.50 -1.54 1.14
N VAL A 27 10.32 -0.92 0.28
CA VAL A 27 9.92 0.31 -0.42
C VAL A 27 8.94 0.01 -1.55
N VAL A 28 9.13 -1.10 -2.28
CA VAL A 28 8.19 -1.55 -3.32
C VAL A 28 6.79 -1.75 -2.72
N TYR A 29 6.70 -2.46 -1.60
CA TYR A 29 5.44 -2.71 -0.90
C TYR A 29 4.80 -1.42 -0.36
N CYS A 30 5.59 -0.47 0.13
CA CYS A 30 5.06 0.83 0.57
C CYS A 30 4.43 1.60 -0.59
N VAL A 31 5.11 1.67 -1.75
CA VAL A 31 4.59 2.38 -2.93
C VAL A 31 3.38 1.66 -3.53
N TYR A 32 3.42 0.32 -3.57
CA TYR A 32 2.28 -0.52 -3.93
C TYR A 32 1.06 -0.20 -3.05
N LEU A 33 1.23 -0.22 -1.71
CA LEU A 33 0.11 0.03 -0.79
C LEU A 33 -0.43 1.44 -0.98
N ALA A 34 0.43 2.45 -1.09
CA ALA A 34 0.00 3.82 -1.32
C ALA A 34 -0.80 3.96 -2.63
N ASN A 35 -0.34 3.34 -3.72
CA ASN A 35 -1.07 3.32 -4.99
C ASN A 35 -2.42 2.62 -4.86
N ALA A 36 -2.44 1.43 -4.25
CA ALA A 36 -3.65 0.64 -4.04
C ALA A 36 -4.71 1.40 -3.22
N LEU A 37 -4.30 2.16 -2.19
CA LEU A 37 -5.21 3.00 -1.42
C LEU A 37 -5.85 4.10 -2.29
N CYS A 38 -5.08 4.76 -3.16
CA CYS A 38 -5.60 5.74 -4.10
C CYS A 38 -6.54 5.12 -5.15
N ASP A 39 -6.29 3.88 -5.58
CA ASP A 39 -7.15 3.17 -6.53
C ASP A 39 -8.45 2.70 -5.87
N LEU A 40 -8.41 2.29 -4.60
CA LEU A 40 -9.60 1.98 -3.80
C LEU A 40 -10.50 3.20 -3.60
N GLU A 41 -9.94 4.40 -3.42
CA GLU A 41 -10.73 5.64 -3.31
C GLU A 41 -11.46 5.99 -4.61
N LYS A 42 -10.99 5.48 -5.75
CA LYS A 42 -11.58 5.69 -7.08
C LYS A 42 -12.45 4.52 -7.53
N ASP A 43 -12.64 3.51 -6.68
CA ASP A 43 -13.32 2.25 -7.00
C ASP A 43 -12.69 1.52 -8.22
N TYR A 44 -11.39 1.70 -8.46
CA TYR A 44 -10.68 1.03 -9.57
C TYR A 44 -10.27 -0.40 -9.23
N VAL A 45 -10.14 -0.71 -7.95
CA VAL A 45 -9.83 -2.05 -7.41
C VAL A 45 -10.68 -2.31 -6.18
N THR A 46 -10.86 -3.58 -5.82
CA THR A 46 -11.45 -4.02 -4.53
C THR A 46 -10.39 -4.61 -3.60
N TYR A 47 -10.73 -4.78 -2.33
CA TYR A 47 -9.84 -5.41 -1.34
C TYR A 47 -9.32 -6.79 -1.78
N GLU A 48 -10.17 -7.59 -2.44
CA GLU A 48 -9.86 -8.94 -2.92
C GLU A 48 -8.77 -8.94 -3.98
N GLN A 49 -8.71 -7.88 -4.80
CA GLN A 49 -7.76 -7.75 -5.90
C GLN A 49 -6.36 -7.33 -5.44
N LEU A 50 -6.22 -6.92 -4.18
CA LEU A 50 -4.91 -6.52 -3.64
C LEU A 50 -4.01 -7.73 -3.34
N ASP A 51 -2.72 -7.57 -3.65
CA ASP A 51 -1.65 -8.50 -3.33
C ASP A 51 -1.57 -8.79 -1.83
N LYS A 52 -1.83 -10.05 -1.47
CA LYS A 52 -1.94 -10.49 -0.08
C LYS A 52 -0.60 -10.56 0.64
N ASP A 53 0.50 -10.79 -0.08
CA ASP A 53 1.83 -10.82 0.53
C ASP A 53 2.28 -9.40 0.92
N ALA A 54 2.00 -8.42 0.06
CA ALA A 54 2.23 -7.02 0.37
C ALA A 54 1.40 -6.55 1.57
N LEU A 55 0.11 -6.91 1.64
CA LEU A 55 -0.75 -6.59 2.79
C LEU A 55 -0.26 -7.26 4.08
N LYS A 56 0.08 -8.55 4.01
CA LYS A 56 0.55 -9.34 5.16
C LYS A 56 1.87 -8.80 5.72
N PHE A 57 2.74 -8.24 4.88
CA PHE A 57 3.97 -7.57 5.34
C PHE A 57 3.68 -6.42 6.31
N PHE A 58 2.60 -5.66 6.08
CA PHE A 58 2.12 -4.62 6.98
C PHE A 58 1.16 -5.12 8.07
N ARG A 59 1.00 -6.46 8.18
CA ARG A 59 0.07 -7.12 9.11
C ARG A 59 -1.39 -6.76 8.87
N ILE A 60 -1.74 -6.44 7.62
CA ILE A 60 -3.11 -6.23 7.18
C ILE A 60 -3.61 -7.58 6.64
N THR A 61 -4.52 -8.21 7.37
CA THR A 61 -5.08 -9.53 7.04
C THR A 61 -6.59 -9.50 6.83
N THR A 62 -7.24 -8.36 7.10
CA THR A 62 -8.68 -8.17 6.88
C THR A 62 -8.96 -6.84 6.18
N GLU A 63 -10.14 -6.72 5.58
CA GLU A 63 -10.62 -5.47 4.97
C GLU A 63 -10.82 -4.38 6.03
N ASP A 64 -11.42 -4.71 7.18
CA ASP A 64 -11.60 -3.76 8.30
C ASP A 64 -10.30 -3.09 8.76
N GLN A 65 -9.18 -3.84 8.75
CA GLN A 65 -7.87 -3.29 9.08
C GLN A 65 -7.38 -2.30 8.02
N LEU A 66 -7.64 -2.59 6.74
CA LEU A 66 -7.31 -1.68 5.65
C LEU A 66 -8.18 -0.41 5.73
N ASP A 67 -9.46 -0.56 5.99
CA ASP A 67 -10.39 0.56 6.17
C ASP A 67 -10.03 1.44 7.37
N THR A 68 -9.53 0.84 8.45
CA THR A 68 -8.99 1.61 9.59
C THR A 68 -7.81 2.49 9.14
N ILE A 69 -6.91 1.97 8.30
CA ILE A 69 -5.77 2.74 7.78
C ILE A 69 -6.25 3.84 6.84
N ARG A 70 -7.18 3.54 5.92
CA ARG A 70 -7.80 4.54 5.04
C ARG A 70 -8.43 5.68 5.84
N TRP A 71 -9.18 5.33 6.88
CA TRP A 71 -9.80 6.31 7.76
C TRP A 71 -8.77 7.20 8.46
N ILE A 72 -7.70 6.63 9.03
CA ILE A 72 -6.60 7.41 9.65
C ILE A 72 -5.95 8.36 8.63
N LEU A 73 -5.63 7.87 7.43
CA LEU A 73 -4.94 8.65 6.39
C LEU A 73 -5.81 9.74 5.76
N SER A 74 -7.13 9.56 5.75
CA SER A 74 -8.09 10.58 5.29
C SER A 74 -8.19 11.82 6.19
N GLY A 75 -7.41 11.90 7.27
CA GLY A 75 -7.37 13.05 8.17
C GLY A 75 -8.51 13.08 9.19
N ASN A 76 -9.30 12.01 9.29
CA ASN A 76 -10.30 11.84 10.34
C ASN A 76 -9.61 11.46 11.65
N VAL A 77 -8.93 12.42 12.27
CA VAL A 77 -8.54 12.33 13.67
C VAL A 77 -9.83 12.41 14.47
N CYS A 78 -10.18 11.33 15.19
CA CYS A 78 -11.28 11.36 16.14
C CYS A 78 -11.01 12.48 17.15
N HIS A 79 -11.72 13.61 17.01
CA HIS A 79 -12.12 14.37 18.19
C HIS A 79 -12.99 13.42 18.99
N ARG A 80 -12.41 12.71 19.95
CA ARG A 80 -13.17 12.03 21.01
C ARG A 80 -14.02 13.10 21.67
N HIS A 81 -15.27 13.22 21.25
CA HIS A 81 -16.31 13.84 22.05
C HIS A 81 -16.84 12.75 22.97
N LEU A 82 -16.73 13.08 24.26
CA LEU A 82 -17.24 12.40 25.45
C LEU A 82 -16.29 11.34 26.03
#